data_AF-A0A935R8Q0-F1
#
_entry.id   AF-A0A935R8Q0-F1
#
_cell.length_a   1.000
_cell.length_b   1.000
_cell.length_c   1.000
_cell.angle_alpha   90.00
_cell.angle_beta   90.00
_cell.angle_gamma   90.00
#
_symmetry.space_group_name_H-M   'P 1'
#
loop_
_entity.id
_entity.type
_entity.pdbx_description
1 polymer ?
#
loop_
_entity_poly.entity_id
_entity_poly.type
_entity_poly.pdbx_seq_one_letter_code
_entity_poly.pdbx_strand_id
1 'polypeptide(L)' 'MVASAVSLPEAHPLRAMDALHLACALAVEPDLFVSANRRQLAAARGAGLKLADVSA' A
#
# COMPACT_ATOMS: atom_id res chain seq x y z
N MET A 1 5.36 10.39 -3.64
CA MET A 1 4.10 9.81 -4.16
C MET A 1 4.26 9.22 -5.56
N VAL A 2 4.31 9.99 -6.66
CA VAL A 2 4.36 9.39 -8.01
C VAL A 2 5.63 8.55 -8.28
N ALA A 3 6.82 9.06 -7.93
CA ALA A 3 8.06 8.29 -8.11
C ALA A 3 8.07 6.99 -7.28
N SER A 4 7.63 7.04 -6.02
CA SER A 4 7.49 5.86 -5.15
C SER A 4 6.48 4.85 -5.70
N ALA A 5 5.42 5.31 -6.37
CA ALA A 5 4.44 4.42 -7.01
C ALA A 5 5.03 3.64 -8.19
N VAL A 6 6.06 4.16 -8.84
CA VAL A 6 6.77 3.49 -9.95
C VAL A 6 7.72 2.41 -9.44
N SER A 7 8.34 2.60 -8.26
CA SER A 7 9.29 1.63 -7.70
C SER A 7 8.63 0.52 -6.87
N LEU A 8 7.46 0.77 -6.27
CA LEU A 8 6.73 -0.23 -5.47
C LEU A 8 6.44 -1.56 -6.19
N PRO A 9 6.08 -1.57 -7.50
CA PRO A 9 5.91 -2.80 -8.27
C PRO A 9 7.15 -3.70 -8.37
N GLU A 10 8.35 -3.14 -8.21
CA GLU A 10 9.61 -3.91 -8.25
C GLU A 10 9.78 -4.78 -7.00
N ALA A 11 9.25 -4.32 -5.86
CA ALA A 11 9.31 -5.02 -4.58
C ALA A 11 8.05 -5.86 -4.28
N HIS A 12 6.91 -5.50 -4.88
CA HIS A 12 5.61 -6.12 -4.60
C HIS A 12 4.78 -6.25 -5.90
N PRO A 13 4.00 -7.34 -6.08
CA PRO A 13 3.17 -7.53 -7.28
C PRO A 13 1.91 -6.63 -7.26
N LEU A 14 2.11 -5.32 -7.38
CA LEU A 14 1.07 -4.29 -7.34
C LEU A 14 0.69 -3.84 -8.76
N ARG A 15 -0.60 -3.59 -8.98
CA ARG A 15 -1.05 -2.82 -10.15
C ARG A 15 -0.78 -1.33 -9.91
N ALA A 16 -0.69 -0.55 -10.98
CA ALA A 16 -0.40 0.89 -10.90
C ALA A 16 -1.27 1.65 -9.88
N MET A 17 -2.58 1.39 -9.85
CA MET A 17 -3.48 2.04 -8.89
C MET A 17 -3.21 1.62 -7.44
N ASP A 18 -2.92 0.34 -7.21
CA ASP A 18 -2.62 -0.19 -5.87
C ASP A 18 -1.28 0.39 -5.35
N ALA A 19 -0.28 0.53 -6.25
CA ALA A 19 1.01 1.15 -5.95
C ALA A 19 0.90 2.65 -5.68
N LEU A 20 0.09 3.39 -6.46
CA LEU A 20 -0.14 4.82 -6.24
C LEU A 20 -0.82 5.06 -4.89
N HIS A 21 -1.84 4.27 -4.56
CA HIS A 21 -2.52 4.37 -3.27
C HIS A 21 -1.56 4.10 -2.10
N LEU A 22 -0.75 3.05 -2.17
CA LEU A 22 0.25 2.76 -1.14
C LEU A 22 1.31 3.86 -1.05
N ALA A 23 1.79 4.40 -2.17
CA ALA A 23 2.73 5.51 -2.19
C ALA A 23 2.16 6.80 -1.56
N CYS A 24 0.85 7.03 -1.67
CA CYS A 24 0.18 8.10 -0.95
C CYS A 24 0.14 7.82 0.55
N ALA A 25 -0.23 6.61 0.96
CA ALA A 25 -0.27 6.24 2.38
C ALA A 25 1.11 6.37 3.04
N LEU A 26 2.17 5.92 2.38
CA LEU A 26 3.54 6.05 2.92
C LEU A 26 4.01 7.50 3.03
N ALA A 27 3.50 8.40 2.19
CA ALA A 27 3.84 9.83 2.27
C ALA A 27 3.01 10.57 3.33
N VAL A 28 1.84 10.05 3.70
CA VAL A 28 0.95 10.62 4.73
C VAL A 28 1.23 10.04 6.11
N GLU A 29 1.79 8.83 6.18
CA GLU A 29 2.09 8.10 7.42
C GLU A 29 0.87 7.96 8.36
N PRO A 30 -0.25 7.36 7.89
CA PRO A 30 -1.45 7.24 8.71
C PRO A 30 -1.24 6.28 9.89
N ASP A 31 -1.94 6.54 10.99
CA ASP A 31 -1.97 5.64 12.16
C ASP A 31 -2.51 4.24 11.82
N LEU A 32 -3.36 4.15 10.79
CA LEU A 32 -3.96 2.90 10.33
C LEU A 32 -4.25 2.94 8.82
N PHE A 33 -3.76 1.93 8.10
CA PHE A 33 -4.06 1.70 6.70
C PHE A 33 -5.16 0.62 6.56
N VAL A 34 -6.34 1.03 6.14
CA VAL A 34 -7.53 0.16 6.02
C VAL A 34 -7.75 -0.20 4.55
N SER A 35 -7.90 -1.48 4.24
CA SER A 35 -8.26 -1.92 2.88
C SER A 35 -8.92 -3.30 2.88
N ALA A 36 -9.76 -3.58 1.89
CA ALA A 36 -10.25 -4.94 1.58
C ALA A 36 -9.39 -5.64 0.52
N ASN A 37 -8.43 -4.93 -0.07
CA ASN A 37 -7.59 -5.47 -1.14
C ASN A 37 -6.34 -6.13 -0.54
N ARG A 38 -6.30 -7.46 -0.61
CA ARG A 38 -5.20 -8.27 -0.07
C ARG A 38 -3.82 -7.90 -0.63
N ARG A 39 -3.71 -7.43 -1.89
CA ARG A 39 -2.41 -7.00 -2.45
C ARG A 39 -1.93 -5.70 -1.82
N GLN A 40 -2.82 -4.76 -1.58
CA GLN A 40 -2.50 -3.52 -0.87
C GLN A 40 -2.09 -3.82 0.57
N LEU A 41 -2.83 -4.69 1.27
CA LEU A 41 -2.50 -5.09 2.64
C LEU A 41 -1.15 -5.80 2.73
N ALA A 42 -0.85 -6.71 1.79
CA ALA A 42 0.44 -7.41 1.77
C ALA A 42 1.62 -6.45 1.57
N ALA A 43 1.52 -5.53 0.60
CA ALA A 43 2.58 -4.54 0.35
C ALA A 43 2.69 -3.51 1.48
N ALA A 44 1.57 -3.02 2.03
CA ALA A 44 1.56 -2.11 3.17
C ALA A 44 2.18 -2.74 4.42
N ARG A 45 1.98 -4.05 4.62
CA ARG A 45 2.63 -4.82 5.69
C ARG A 45 4.15 -4.85 5.50
N GLY A 46 4.60 -5.13 4.27
CA GLY A 46 6.01 -5.13 3.92
C GLY A 46 6.68 -3.76 4.10
N ALA A 47 5.91 -2.69 3.92
CA ALA A 47 6.34 -1.31 4.13
C ALA A 47 6.19 -0.82 5.58
N GLY A 48 5.77 -1.68 6.52
CA GLY A 48 5.73 -1.37 7.96
C GLY A 48 4.50 -0.61 8.46
N LEU A 49 3.46 -0.45 7.63
CA LEU A 49 2.22 0.22 8.05
C LEU A 49 1.38 -0.67 8.97
N LYS A 50 0.68 -0.05 9.93
CA LYS A 50 -0.35 -0.72 10.73
C LYS A 50 -1.60 -0.90 9.87
N LEU A 51 -2.19 -2.09 9.89
CA LEU A 51 -3.25 -2.46 8.92
C LEU A 51 -4.56 -2.86 9.58
N ALA A 52 -5.66 -2.65 8.86
CA ALA A 52 -6.94 -3.32 9.12
C ALA A 52 -7.51 -3.90 7.82
N ASP A 53 -7.79 -5.20 7.82
CA ASP A 53 -8.51 -5.87 6.75
C ASP A 53 -10.01 -5.74 7.00
N VAL A 54 -10.74 -5.25 6.00
CA VAL A 54 -12.21 -5.11 6.04
C VAL A 54 -12.90 -5.96 4.97
N SER A 55 -12.18 -6.93 4.39
CA SER A 55 -12.81 -7.98 3.60
C SER A 55 -13.57 -8.94 4.53
N ALA A 56 -14.89 -9.00 4.33
CA ALA A 56 -15.78 -9.92 5.04
C ALA A 56 -15.58 -11.38 4.58
#